data_AF-A0A2D6IP40-F1
#
_entry.id   AF-A0A2D6IP40-F1
#
_cell.length_a   1.000
_cell.length_b   1.000
_cell.length_c   1.000
_cell.angle_alpha   90.00
_cell.angle_beta   90.00
_cell.angle_gamma   90.00
#
_symmetry.space_group_name_H-M   'P 1'
#
loop_
_entity.id
_entity.type
_entity.pdbx_description
1 polymer ?
#
loop_
_entity_poly.entity_id
_entity_poly.type
_entity_poly.pdbx_seq_one_letter_code
_entity_poly.pdbx_strand_id
1 'polypeptide(L)'
;TKIPILILKKGGRDFLELLSGTDSELKSMVLTKEAQSTTSYEEYIERVQGKRLTELTIVGIGIIGDDKLVQKAVGNLPLLR
;
A
#
# COMPACT_ATOMS: atom_id res chain seq x y z
N THR A 1 -20.71 -10.36 -4.21
CA THR A 1 -19.63 -10.84 -5.10
C THR A 1 -18.43 -11.23 -4.27
N LYS A 2 -17.73 -12.31 -4.62
CA LYS A 2 -16.46 -12.70 -3.97
C LYS A 2 -15.32 -12.10 -4.79
N ILE A 3 -14.50 -11.24 -4.18
CA ILE A 3 -13.32 -10.66 -4.82
C ILE A 3 -12.09 -11.37 -4.21
N PRO A 4 -11.24 -12.02 -5.01
CA PRO A 4 -10.03 -12.65 -4.49
C PRO A 4 -9.06 -11.59 -3.98
N ILE A 5 -8.43 -11.86 -2.83
CA ILE A 5 -7.37 -11.01 -2.27
C ILE A 5 -6.05 -11.75 -2.47
N LEU A 6 -5.20 -11.22 -3.34
CA LEU A 6 -3.84 -11.73 -3.54
C LEU A 6 -2.91 -11.07 -2.52
N ILE A 7 -2.17 -11.88 -1.77
CA ILE A 7 -1.14 -11.39 -0.86
C ILE A 7 0.22 -11.62 -1.51
N LEU A 8 1.00 -10.55 -1.67
CA LEU A 8 2.28 -10.55 -2.37
C LEU A 8 3.42 -10.23 -1.39
N LYS A 9 4.60 -10.84 -1.61
CA LYS A 9 5.85 -10.52 -0.91
C LYS A 9 6.44 -9.23 -1.50
N LYS A 10 7.02 -8.37 -0.66
CA LYS A 10 7.83 -7.25 -1.14
C LYS A 10 8.99 -7.80 -1.97
N GLY A 11 9.09 -7.35 -3.22
CA GLY A 11 10.21 -7.66 -4.10
C GLY A 11 11.36 -6.67 -3.90
N GLY A 12 12.19 -6.49 -4.94
CA GLY A 12 13.28 -5.52 -4.92
C GLY A 12 12.85 -4.05 -5.05
N ARG A 13 11.60 -3.79 -5.47
CA ARG A 13 11.05 -2.43 -5.61
C ARG A 13 10.60 -1.87 -4.27
N ASP A 14 10.79 -0.57 -4.08
CA ASP A 14 10.26 0.09 -2.89
C ASP A 14 8.75 0.32 -2.98
N PHE A 15 8.08 0.43 -1.83
CA PHE A 15 6.65 0.71 -1.77
C PHE A 15 6.29 2.07 -2.37
N LEU A 16 7.13 3.10 -2.18
CA LEU A 16 6.91 4.41 -2.80
C LEU A 16 7.01 4.36 -4.32
N GLU A 17 7.94 3.56 -4.85
CA GLU A 17 8.08 3.35 -6.29
C GLU A 17 6.83 2.66 -6.85
N LEU A 18 6.32 1.64 -6.16
CA LEU A 18 5.07 0.96 -6.53
C LEU A 18 3.90 1.95 -6.57
N LEU A 19 3.77 2.82 -5.56
CA LEU A 19 2.71 3.83 -5.50
C LEU A 19 2.83 4.86 -6.61
N SER A 20 4.04 5.35 -6.90
CA SER A 20 4.26 6.37 -7.92
C SER A 20 3.96 5.90 -9.34
N GLY A 21 4.09 4.59 -9.60
CA GLY A 21 3.79 3.97 -10.88
C GLY A 21 2.34 3.48 -11.03
N THR A 22 1.50 3.70 -10.02
CA THR A 22 0.12 3.24 -10.01
C THR A 22 -0.75 4.14 -10.88
N ASP A 23 -1.65 3.54 -11.66
CA ASP A 23 -2.63 4.29 -12.43
C ASP A 23 -3.60 5.05 -11.51
N SER A 24 -4.02 6.25 -11.92
CA SER A 24 -4.99 7.07 -11.18
C SER A 24 -6.37 6.42 -11.02
N GLU A 25 -6.71 5.44 -11.87
CA GLU A 25 -7.96 4.67 -11.74
C GLU A 25 -7.90 3.61 -10.62
N LEU A 26 -6.70 3.30 -10.13
CA LEU A 26 -6.51 2.37 -9.01
C LEU A 26 -6.68 3.09 -7.68
N LYS A 27 -7.32 2.41 -6.73
CA LYS A 27 -7.36 2.86 -5.34
C LYS A 27 -6.27 2.15 -4.56
N SER A 28 -5.40 2.94 -3.93
CA SER A 28 -4.33 2.44 -3.06
C SER A 28 -4.57 2.83 -1.61
N MET A 29 -4.28 1.91 -0.69
CA MET A 29 -4.23 2.17 0.74
C MET A 29 -2.84 1.81 1.26
N VAL A 30 -2.25 2.69 2.06
CA VAL A 30 -0.92 2.48 2.63
C VAL A 30 -1.05 2.02 4.07
N LEU A 31 -0.31 0.97 4.43
CA LEU A 31 -0.13 0.56 5.81
C LEU A 31 1.22 1.08 6.30
N THR A 32 1.20 1.82 7.41
CA THR A 32 2.37 2.49 7.97
C THR A 32 2.72 1.92 9.35
N LYS A 33 3.99 1.99 9.72
CA LYS A 33 4.46 1.58 11.06
C LYS A 33 3.83 2.45 12.15
N GLU A 34 3.61 3.72 11.83
CA GLU A 34 2.95 4.70 12.68
C GLU A 34 1.56 4.21 13.09
N ALA A 35 0.76 3.70 12.15
CA ALA A 35 -0.55 3.12 12.43
C ALA A 35 -0.48 1.88 13.34
N GLN A 36 0.60 1.09 13.26
CA GLN A 36 0.81 -0.08 14.13
C GLN A 36 1.28 0.28 15.55
N SER A 37 1.67 1.53 15.77
CA SER A 37 2.17 2.03 17.06
C SER A 37 1.13 2.80 17.87
N THR A 38 -0.10 2.88 17.38
CA THR A 38 -1.22 3.64 17.95
C THR A 38 -2.39 2.73 18.25
N THR A 39 -3.19 3.07 19.26
CA THR A 39 -4.35 2.25 19.67
C THR A 39 -5.70 2.83 19.27
N SER A 40 -5.73 4.08 18.82
CA SER A 40 -6.91 4.73 18.25
C SER A 40 -6.59 5.45 16.94
N TYR A 41 -7.64 5.76 16.18
CA TYR A 41 -7.50 6.44 14.91
C TYR A 41 -7.08 7.91 15.08
N GLU A 42 -7.53 8.56 16.15
CA GLU A 42 -7.19 9.94 16.50
C GLU A 42 -5.68 10.06 16.78
N GLU A 43 -5.12 9.15 17.58
CA GLU A 43 -3.67 9.11 17.85
C GLU A 43 -2.87 8.89 16.56
N TYR A 44 -3.39 8.06 15.64
CA TYR A 44 -2.80 7.88 14.32
C TYR A 44 -2.80 9.17 13.50
N ILE A 45 -3.94 9.88 13.44
CA ILE A 45 -4.05 11.18 12.74
C ILE A 45 -3.01 12.13 13.27
N GLU A 46 -2.95 12.34 14.59
CA GLU A 46 -1.97 13.25 15.21
C GLU A 46 -0.52 12.88 14.84
N ARG A 47 -0.22 11.58 14.74
CA ARG A 47 1.12 11.08 14.43
C ARG A 47 1.51 11.27 12.96
N VAL A 48 0.58 11.29 12.02
CA VAL A 48 0.85 11.41 10.57
C VAL A 48 0.50 12.78 9.99
N GLN A 49 -0.28 13.59 10.71
CA GLN A 49 -0.71 14.90 10.25
C GLN A 49 0.49 15.80 9.94
N GLY A 50 0.48 16.41 8.75
CA GLY A 50 1.55 17.28 8.28
C GLY A 50 2.80 16.58 7.73
N LYS A 51 2.88 15.24 7.80
CA LYS A 51 3.99 14.47 7.21
C LYS A 51 3.69 14.10 5.76
N ARG A 52 4.71 14.16 4.91
CA ARG A 52 4.63 13.59 3.56
C ARG A 52 4.74 12.07 3.64
N LEU A 53 4.25 11.39 2.62
CA LEU A 53 4.32 9.92 2.53
C LEU A 53 5.77 9.39 2.59
N THR A 54 6.74 10.15 2.07
CA THR A 54 8.17 9.82 2.15
C THR A 54 8.77 9.93 3.56
N GLU A 55 8.05 10.54 4.49
CA GLU A 55 8.45 10.70 5.89
C GLU A 55 7.80 9.63 6.80
N LEU A 56 6.94 8.78 6.23
CA LEU A 56 6.29 7.67 6.92
C LEU A 56 6.99 6.35 6.60
N THR A 57 6.95 5.43 7.55
CA THR A 57 7.49 4.09 7.31
C THR A 57 6.40 3.18 6.73
N ILE A 58 6.40 3.02 5.40
CA ILE A 58 5.46 2.11 4.73
C ILE A 58 5.87 0.66 4.97
N VAL A 59 4.94 -0.12 5.53
CA VAL A 59 5.12 -1.56 5.78
C VAL A 59 4.28 -2.44 4.87
N GLY A 60 3.32 -1.87 4.14
CA GLY A 60 2.53 -2.56 3.13
C GLY A 60 1.64 -1.63 2.33
N ILE A 61 1.09 -2.15 1.22
CA ILE A 61 0.14 -1.44 0.35
C ILE A 61 -0.99 -2.40 -0.02
N GLY A 62 -2.23 -1.94 0.05
CA GLY A 62 -3.38 -2.56 -0.62
C GLY A 62 -3.72 -1.80 -1.90
N ILE A 63 -3.99 -2.50 -2.99
CA ILE A 63 -4.40 -1.92 -4.28
C ILE A 63 -5.66 -2.64 -4.75
N ILE A 64 -6.65 -1.89 -5.21
CA ILE A 64 -7.88 -2.42 -5.81
C ILE A 64 -8.28 -1.60 -7.04
N GLY A 65 -8.74 -2.29 -8.08
CA GLY A 65 -9.23 -1.70 -9.32
C GLY A 65 -9.32 -2.73 -10.44
N ASP A 66 -9.21 -2.29 -11.69
CA ASP A 66 -9.20 -3.18 -12.86
C ASP A 66 -8.03 -4.18 -12.80
N ASP A 67 -8.31 -5.44 -13.10
CA ASP A 67 -7.35 -6.54 -12.98
C ASP A 67 -6.08 -6.31 -13.81
N LYS A 68 -6.19 -5.76 -15.03
CA LYS A 68 -5.01 -5.50 -15.88
C LYS A 68 -4.17 -4.37 -15.31
N LEU A 69 -4.79 -3.32 -14.78
CA LEU A 69 -4.10 -2.22 -14.13
C LEU A 69 -3.41 -2.68 -12.84
N VAL A 70 -4.08 -3.49 -12.02
CA VAL A 70 -3.50 -4.07 -10.81
C VAL A 70 -2.30 -4.95 -11.17
N GLN A 71 -2.42 -5.86 -12.15
CA GLN A 71 -1.32 -6.71 -12.62
C GLN A 71 -0.14 -5.88 -13.14
N LYS A 72 -0.39 -4.79 -13.88
CA LYS A 72 0.66 -3.88 -14.34
C LYS A 72 1.38 -3.20 -13.18
N ALA A 73 0.64 -2.73 -12.17
CA ALA A 73 1.22 -2.06 -11.00
C ALA A 73 2.11 -3.02 -10.17
N VAL A 74 1.57 -4.20 -9.82
CA VAL A 74 2.29 -5.18 -9.00
C VAL A 74 3.38 -5.92 -9.78
N GLY A 75 3.29 -5.98 -11.11
CA GLY A 75 4.27 -6.64 -11.97
C GLY A 75 4.54 -8.09 -11.55
N ASN A 76 5.81 -8.46 -11.42
CA ASN A 76 6.23 -9.82 -11.09
C ASN A 76 6.48 -10.04 -9.58
N LEU A 77 5.76 -9.35 -8.69
CA LEU A 77 5.89 -9.58 -7.26
C LEU A 77 5.47 -11.03 -6.91
N PRO A 78 6.27 -11.77 -6.13
CA PRO A 78 5.96 -13.15 -5.80
C PRO A 78 4.80 -13.24 -4.81
N LEU A 79 3.98 -14.29 -4.91
CA LEU A 79 2.94 -14.57 -3.93
C LEU A 79 3.54 -14.80 -2.53
N LEU A 80 2.87 -14.28 -1.50
CA LEU A 80 3.13 -14.60 -0.10
C LEU A 80 2.60 -16.01 0.17
N ARG A 81 3.40 -17.00 -0.22
CA ARG A 81 3.31 -18.38 0.26
C ARG A 81 3.98 -18.52 1.60
#